data_AF-A0A838R156-F1
#
_entry.id   AF-A0A838R156-F1
#
_cell.length_a   1.000
_cell.length_b   1.000
_cell.length_c   1.000
_cell.angle_alpha   90.00
_cell.angle_beta   90.00
_cell.angle_gamma   90.00
#
_symmetry.space_group_name_H-M   'P 1'
#
loop_
_entity.id
_entity.type
_entity.pdbx_description
1 polymer ?
#
loop_
_entity_poly.entity_id
_entity_poly.type
_entity_poly.pdbx_seq_one_letter_code
_entity_poly.pdbx_strand_id
1 'polypeptide(L)'
;MTKSHPAARRTLSVQIACALAAGLFAILLASPARGITIDLSYDEDDSPSFDPNGTRLMAIARAAADYWEWHILDDEEIHLDISWDNLDGENRKAKYVPSYVPLDSIDIVLSTHADGATIPWFFDNTPYANEEFYPLNHLLHRDLNQTHADAAFAGPNVPLLEVGVEAFALADSPARGSYDLLSFIMHEFGHALGMNFSATDDDYDFDSADIGGLDVGAFEAEGYELVLNTALMNDTINYPGLRRFPSATDILATHDQGGFTNFNLRRIDLFGGHSEDWHDTLNWIGGKAPEWYNDAFARSGETVRIETGLVEVRSLLVDESSKVYTAGNSHLKVIHELRVGNAAQGTSGEVHVGNFSGTPWLEAESLKLDKGLVHLTSQGSTLLVHGAARISSGGTLMGAGTVEVQGELNNDGEISAGTFFLFGSGGDLLLRAIDNGKLDLDGGQEPILDPGVSAFVLPGQVNDEYGRITAVSGNLRVLSPLADAFNGTATIGRGRMMNFYQPWSFGGNLAMRGGTTAAEAALLTGAEILFGGTTTVQGIATIDAPLVTTQVT
;
A
#
# COMPACT_ATOMS: atom_id res chain seq x y z
N MET A 1 48.80 42.24 -29.17
CA MET A 1 47.79 43.20 -28.69
C MET A 1 46.43 42.77 -29.21
N THR A 2 45.69 42.00 -28.42
CA THR A 2 44.32 41.59 -28.74
C THR A 2 43.49 41.81 -27.48
N LYS A 3 42.51 42.73 -27.59
CA LYS A 3 41.58 43.11 -26.53
C LYS A 3 40.51 42.02 -26.38
N SER A 4 40.32 41.52 -25.16
CA SER A 4 39.18 40.68 -24.79
C SER A 4 37.97 41.54 -24.40
N HIS A 5 36.79 41.15 -24.88
CA HIS A 5 35.49 41.70 -24.46
C HIS A 5 34.81 40.73 -23.49
N PRO A 6 34.22 41.20 -22.37
CA PRO A 6 33.30 40.42 -21.55
C PRO A 6 31.87 40.94 -21.69
N ALA A 7 30.97 40.18 -22.32
CA ALA A 7 29.53 40.46 -22.27
C ALA A 7 28.71 39.18 -22.52
N ALA A 8 28.50 38.36 -21.49
CA ALA A 8 27.55 37.24 -21.51
C ALA A 8 27.19 36.69 -20.10
N ARG A 9 27.11 37.55 -19.06
CA ARG A 9 26.81 37.10 -17.67
C ARG A 9 25.64 37.80 -17.00
N ARG A 10 24.83 38.60 -17.71
CA ARG A 10 23.74 39.39 -17.09
C ARG A 10 22.31 38.95 -17.44
N THR A 11 22.12 37.93 -18.28
CA THR A 11 20.78 37.51 -18.74
C THR A 11 20.19 36.29 -18.01
N LEU A 12 21.00 35.48 -17.30
CA LEU A 12 20.50 34.27 -16.61
C LEU A 12 19.82 34.56 -15.26
N SER A 13 20.18 35.67 -14.60
CA SER A 13 19.70 35.99 -13.24
C SER A 13 18.28 36.55 -13.19
N VAL A 14 17.78 37.09 -14.30
CA VAL A 14 16.43 37.71 -14.36
C VAL A 14 15.35 36.67 -14.66
N GLN A 15 15.67 35.58 -15.36
CA GLN A 15 14.70 34.51 -15.66
C GLN A 15 14.39 33.63 -14.44
N ILE A 16 15.37 33.39 -13.56
CA ILE A 16 15.18 32.61 -12.32
C ILE A 16 14.27 33.38 -11.32
N ALA A 17 14.40 34.70 -11.25
CA ALA A 17 13.59 35.53 -10.35
C ALA A 17 12.10 35.61 -10.77
N CYS A 18 11.81 35.64 -12.08
CA CYS A 18 10.43 35.66 -12.56
C CYS A 18 9.71 34.30 -12.41
N ALA A 19 10.43 33.18 -12.55
CA ALA A 19 9.84 31.84 -12.34
C ALA A 19 9.51 31.58 -10.85
N LEU A 20 10.36 32.02 -9.93
CA LEU A 20 10.12 31.93 -8.48
C LEU A 20 8.95 32.80 -8.01
N ALA A 21 8.78 34.01 -8.58
CA ALA A 21 7.67 34.89 -8.23
C ALA A 21 6.31 34.39 -8.75
N ALA A 22 6.27 33.73 -9.93
CA ALA A 22 5.04 33.15 -10.47
C ALA A 22 4.60 31.89 -9.69
N GLY A 23 5.54 31.04 -9.27
CA GLY A 23 5.25 29.87 -8.43
C GLY A 23 4.73 30.26 -7.03
N LEU A 24 5.30 31.30 -6.41
CA LEU A 24 4.86 31.76 -5.09
C LEU A 24 3.46 32.42 -5.10
N PHE A 25 3.08 33.05 -6.21
CA PHE A 25 1.76 33.67 -6.36
C PHE A 25 0.65 32.64 -6.64
N ALA A 26 0.97 31.50 -7.26
CA ALA A 26 0.03 30.40 -7.44
C ALA A 26 -0.28 29.66 -6.13
N ILE A 27 0.71 29.51 -5.24
CA ILE A 27 0.54 28.84 -3.93
C ILE A 27 -0.28 29.70 -2.95
N LEU A 28 -0.25 31.03 -3.07
CA LEU A 28 -1.02 31.93 -2.22
C LEU A 28 -2.48 32.14 -2.67
N LEU A 29 -2.85 31.63 -3.85
CA LEU A 29 -4.19 31.78 -4.43
C LEU A 29 -4.97 30.46 -4.52
N ALA A 30 -4.32 29.32 -4.34
CA ALA A 30 -5.01 28.06 -4.13
C ALA A 30 -5.49 28.02 -2.68
N SER A 31 -6.76 28.40 -2.45
CA SER A 31 -7.45 27.91 -1.26
C SER A 31 -7.31 26.38 -1.26
N PRO A 32 -6.97 25.73 -0.13
CA PRO A 32 -7.07 24.28 -0.07
C PRO A 32 -8.48 23.93 -0.54
N ALA A 33 -8.61 23.01 -1.49
CA ALA A 33 -9.91 22.44 -1.83
C ALA A 33 -10.49 21.95 -0.49
N ARG A 34 -11.54 22.62 -0.03
CA ARG A 34 -12.21 22.26 1.21
C ARG A 34 -13.16 21.14 0.80
N GLY A 35 -12.98 19.97 1.41
CA GLY A 35 -14.02 18.95 1.32
C GLY A 35 -15.23 19.36 2.14
N ILE A 36 -16.24 18.51 2.12
CA ILE A 36 -17.45 18.74 2.89
C ILE A 36 -17.09 18.98 4.36
N THR A 37 -17.82 19.87 5.01
CA THR A 37 -17.73 20.07 6.45
C THR A 37 -19.01 19.55 7.09
N ILE A 38 -18.88 18.59 7.99
CA ILE A 38 -20.00 18.03 8.76
C ILE A 38 -19.95 18.64 10.16
N ASP A 39 -20.82 19.62 10.39
CA ASP A 39 -21.03 20.21 11.70
C ASP A 39 -21.98 19.33 12.53
N LEU A 40 -21.65 19.14 13.80
CA LEU A 40 -22.34 18.19 14.67
C LEU A 40 -22.85 18.88 15.94
N SER A 41 -24.15 18.74 16.23
CA SER A 41 -24.71 19.01 17.55
C SER A 41 -25.05 17.72 18.28
N TYR A 42 -25.13 17.82 19.60
CA TYR A 42 -25.77 16.80 20.43
C TYR A 42 -27.16 17.31 20.83
N ASP A 43 -28.21 16.52 20.55
CA ASP A 43 -29.54 16.76 21.07
C ASP A 43 -29.82 15.86 22.29
N GLU A 44 -30.34 16.47 23.37
CA GLU A 44 -30.53 15.85 24.68
C GLU A 44 -31.90 15.14 24.80
N ASP A 45 -32.29 14.37 23.79
CA ASP A 45 -33.57 13.65 23.77
C ASP A 45 -33.66 12.55 24.84
N ASP A 46 -32.63 11.70 24.93
CA ASP A 46 -32.42 10.70 25.99
C ASP A 46 -31.03 10.86 26.62
N SER A 47 -30.91 10.46 27.88
CA SER A 47 -29.68 10.56 28.69
C SER A 47 -29.35 9.20 29.31
N PRO A 48 -28.94 8.20 28.50
CA PRO A 48 -28.68 6.86 28.98
C PRO A 48 -27.56 6.85 30.03
N SER A 49 -27.67 5.99 31.03
CA SER A 49 -26.69 5.95 32.13
C SER A 49 -25.24 5.65 31.70
N PHE A 50 -25.03 5.06 30.51
CA PHE A 50 -23.70 4.76 29.94
C PHE A 50 -23.07 5.92 29.15
N ASP A 51 -23.85 6.95 28.83
CA ASP A 51 -23.42 8.18 28.14
C ASP A 51 -24.38 9.35 28.45
N PRO A 52 -24.45 9.79 29.72
CA PRO A 52 -25.54 10.66 30.22
C PRO A 52 -25.56 12.09 29.66
N ASN A 53 -24.57 12.44 28.84
CA ASN A 53 -24.40 13.77 28.26
C ASN A 53 -23.86 13.70 26.82
N GLY A 54 -24.01 12.55 26.15
CA GLY A 54 -23.60 12.37 24.74
C GLY A 54 -22.10 12.46 24.48
N THR A 55 -21.23 12.59 25.48
CA THR A 55 -19.79 12.86 25.25
C THR A 55 -19.13 11.72 24.47
N ARG A 56 -19.51 10.46 24.75
CA ARG A 56 -18.95 9.31 24.04
C ARG A 56 -19.55 9.17 22.65
N LEU A 57 -20.86 9.41 22.52
CA LEU A 57 -21.54 9.43 21.22
C LEU A 57 -20.90 10.44 20.27
N MET A 58 -20.74 11.69 20.72
CA MET A 58 -20.18 12.77 19.91
C MET A 58 -18.72 12.53 19.51
N ALA A 59 -17.93 11.86 20.36
CA ALA A 59 -16.57 11.48 20.01
C ALA A 59 -16.54 10.48 18.84
N ILE A 60 -17.44 9.50 18.81
CA ILE A 60 -17.57 8.55 17.71
C ILE A 60 -18.18 9.21 16.47
N ALA A 61 -19.20 10.06 16.65
CA ALA A 61 -19.82 10.79 15.56
C ALA A 61 -18.83 11.71 14.84
N ARG A 62 -17.94 12.38 15.58
CA ARG A 62 -16.86 13.17 14.96
C ARG A 62 -15.88 12.30 14.19
N ALA A 63 -15.56 11.10 14.67
CA ALA A 63 -14.73 10.17 13.90
C ALA A 63 -15.44 9.71 12.62
N ALA A 64 -16.75 9.43 12.67
CA ALA A 64 -17.55 9.12 11.48
C ALA A 64 -17.59 10.29 10.48
N ALA A 65 -17.73 11.53 10.97
CA ALA A 65 -17.65 12.74 10.15
C ALA A 65 -16.31 12.82 9.43
N ASP A 66 -15.19 12.65 10.15
CA ASP A 66 -13.85 12.70 9.55
C ASP A 66 -13.67 11.69 8.40
N TYR A 67 -14.30 10.51 8.47
CA TYR A 67 -14.27 9.54 7.36
C TYR A 67 -14.99 10.08 6.13
N TRP A 68 -16.21 10.60 6.28
CA TRP A 68 -16.99 11.14 5.16
C TRP A 68 -16.41 12.45 4.60
N GLU A 69 -15.92 13.36 5.46
CA GLU A 69 -15.23 14.58 5.05
C GLU A 69 -13.94 14.30 4.25
N TRP A 70 -13.30 13.15 4.50
CA TRP A 70 -12.15 12.71 3.70
C TRP A 70 -12.56 12.20 2.31
N HIS A 71 -13.75 11.58 2.21
CA HIS A 71 -14.25 10.99 0.98
C HIS A 71 -14.94 11.99 0.05
N ILE A 72 -15.66 12.98 0.58
CA ILE A 72 -16.38 13.97 -0.23
C ILE A 72 -15.62 15.30 -0.21
N LEU A 73 -15.15 15.71 -1.39
CA LEU A 73 -14.28 16.85 -1.59
C LEU A 73 -15.02 18.08 -2.17
N ASP A 74 -16.34 18.02 -2.32
CA ASP A 74 -17.19 19.17 -2.63
C ASP A 74 -17.25 20.14 -1.43
N ASP A 75 -17.14 21.44 -1.69
CA ASP A 75 -17.11 22.50 -0.67
C ASP A 75 -18.54 22.82 -0.20
N GLU A 76 -19.10 21.91 0.59
CA GLU A 76 -20.44 21.99 1.17
C GLU A 76 -20.38 21.93 2.69
N GLU A 77 -21.42 22.45 3.36
CA GLU A 77 -21.57 22.39 4.81
C GLU A 77 -22.90 21.71 5.14
N ILE A 78 -22.84 20.64 5.93
CA ILE A 78 -24.01 19.90 6.40
C ILE A 78 -23.99 19.89 7.92
N HIS A 79 -25.15 20.14 8.51
CA HIS A 79 -25.34 20.15 9.95
C HIS A 79 -26.20 18.95 10.37
N LEU A 80 -25.66 18.12 11.26
CA LEU A 80 -26.30 16.91 11.78
C LEU A 80 -26.48 17.01 13.29
N ASP A 81 -27.69 16.76 13.77
CA ASP A 81 -27.99 16.59 15.18
C ASP A 81 -27.92 15.11 15.54
N ILE A 82 -27.09 14.79 16.53
CA ILE A 82 -26.85 13.43 16.97
C ILE A 82 -27.53 13.24 18.33
N SER A 83 -28.37 12.21 18.48
CA SER A 83 -29.09 11.98 19.74
C SER A 83 -29.18 10.50 20.12
N TRP A 84 -29.49 10.28 21.41
CA TRP A 84 -29.93 9.00 21.92
C TRP A 84 -31.46 9.00 21.98
N ASP A 85 -32.10 7.89 21.61
CA ASP A 85 -33.53 7.66 21.84
C ASP A 85 -33.80 6.17 22.06
N ASN A 86 -35.04 5.80 22.37
CA ASN A 86 -35.49 4.42 22.45
C ASN A 86 -36.23 4.00 21.17
N LEU A 87 -35.51 3.41 20.23
CA LEU A 87 -36.06 2.93 18.95
C LEU A 87 -36.61 1.49 19.01
N ASP A 88 -36.79 0.94 20.20
CA ASP A 88 -37.17 -0.46 20.40
C ASP A 88 -38.54 -0.79 19.78
N GLY A 89 -39.46 0.18 19.75
CA GLY A 89 -40.76 0.04 19.07
C GLY A 89 -40.67 0.06 17.54
N GLU A 90 -39.54 0.48 16.97
CA GLU A 90 -39.29 0.59 15.53
C GLU A 90 -38.45 -0.57 15.00
N ASN A 91 -37.96 -1.45 15.88
CA ASN A 91 -37.04 -2.54 15.54
C ASN A 91 -35.77 -2.04 14.81
N ARG A 92 -35.29 -0.85 15.17
CA ARG A 92 -34.10 -0.21 14.61
C ARG A 92 -33.07 0.04 15.70
N LYS A 93 -31.79 0.05 15.33
CA LYS A 93 -30.69 0.39 16.25
C LYS A 93 -30.14 1.80 16.01
N ALA A 94 -30.30 2.29 14.81
CA ALA A 94 -30.05 3.67 14.43
C ALA A 94 -31.09 4.07 13.38
N LYS A 95 -31.27 5.38 13.19
CA LYS A 95 -32.03 5.92 12.06
C LYS A 95 -31.57 7.33 11.73
N TYR A 96 -31.51 7.60 10.45
CA TYR A 96 -31.56 8.93 9.86
C TYR A 96 -33.01 9.41 9.79
N VAL A 97 -33.24 10.66 10.21
CA VAL A 97 -34.52 11.36 10.07
C VAL A 97 -34.29 12.57 9.17
N PRO A 98 -34.87 12.58 7.94
CA PRO A 98 -34.71 13.70 7.05
C PRO A 98 -35.35 14.96 7.62
N SER A 99 -34.70 16.10 7.41
CA SER A 99 -35.28 17.40 7.72
C SER A 99 -36.39 17.74 6.72
N TYR A 100 -37.64 17.81 7.20
CA TYR A 100 -38.79 18.20 6.37
C TYR A 100 -38.95 19.72 6.27
N VAL A 101 -38.12 20.49 6.97
CA VAL A 101 -38.16 21.95 7.01
C VAL A 101 -36.83 22.48 6.48
N PRO A 102 -36.80 23.41 5.51
CA PRO A 102 -35.56 23.91 4.89
C PRO A 102 -34.53 24.59 5.82
N LEU A 103 -34.71 24.53 7.13
CA LEU A 103 -33.88 25.17 8.16
C LEU A 103 -33.64 24.28 9.40
N ASP A 104 -34.20 23.08 9.48
CA ASP A 104 -33.93 22.15 10.58
C ASP A 104 -32.76 21.23 10.21
N SER A 105 -31.99 20.84 11.22
CA SER A 105 -30.93 19.84 11.17
C SER A 105 -31.44 18.51 10.64
N ILE A 106 -30.53 17.72 10.08
CA ILE A 106 -30.76 16.29 9.88
C ILE A 106 -30.52 15.59 11.22
N ASP A 107 -31.45 14.74 11.66
CA ASP A 107 -31.26 14.01 12.92
C ASP A 107 -30.72 12.60 12.67
N ILE A 108 -29.72 12.21 13.44
CA ILE A 108 -29.14 10.88 13.50
C ILE A 108 -29.38 10.34 14.90
N VAL A 109 -30.32 9.40 15.00
CA VAL A 109 -30.83 8.91 16.28
C VAL A 109 -30.32 7.49 16.53
N LEU A 110 -29.65 7.28 17.66
CA LEU A 110 -29.10 5.99 18.06
C LEU A 110 -29.96 5.39 19.17
N SER A 111 -30.31 4.10 19.04
CA SER A 111 -31.17 3.44 20.02
C SER A 111 -30.43 3.10 21.30
N THR A 112 -31.05 3.37 22.44
CA THR A 112 -30.58 2.93 23.75
C THR A 112 -31.00 1.49 24.06
N HIS A 113 -32.07 0.98 23.41
CA HIS A 113 -32.65 -0.33 23.69
C HIS A 113 -32.97 -1.15 22.43
N ALA A 114 -32.90 -2.47 22.58
CA ALA A 114 -33.42 -3.46 21.63
C ALA A 114 -33.96 -4.68 22.39
N ASP A 115 -35.17 -5.11 22.04
CA ASP A 115 -35.96 -6.13 22.71
C ASP A 115 -36.08 -5.93 24.23
N GLY A 116 -36.27 -4.68 24.65
CA GLY A 116 -36.39 -4.26 26.05
C GLY A 116 -35.07 -4.29 26.85
N ALA A 117 -33.94 -4.57 26.21
CA ALA A 117 -32.62 -4.59 26.83
C ALA A 117 -31.75 -3.44 26.30
N THR A 118 -30.86 -2.92 27.14
CA THR A 118 -29.87 -1.93 26.70
C THR A 118 -28.96 -2.52 25.62
N ILE A 119 -28.76 -1.78 24.53
CA ILE A 119 -27.86 -2.23 23.46
C ILE A 119 -26.41 -2.17 23.95
N PRO A 120 -25.62 -3.25 23.76
CA PRO A 120 -24.20 -3.24 24.11
C PRO A 120 -23.40 -2.51 23.03
N TRP A 121 -23.43 -1.18 23.03
CA TRP A 121 -22.63 -0.36 22.12
C TRP A 121 -21.13 -0.43 22.47
N PHE A 122 -20.29 -0.65 21.45
CA PHE A 122 -18.84 -0.49 21.54
C PHE A 122 -18.46 0.95 21.21
N PHE A 123 -17.82 1.62 22.17
CA PHE A 123 -17.26 2.95 22.00
C PHE A 123 -15.76 2.82 21.84
N ASP A 124 -15.30 2.89 20.60
CA ASP A 124 -13.88 2.81 20.28
C ASP A 124 -13.14 4.09 20.74
N ASN A 125 -12.11 3.94 21.56
CA ASN A 125 -11.31 5.08 22.01
C ASN A 125 -10.23 5.47 20.98
N THR A 126 -9.95 4.62 20.00
CA THR A 126 -8.94 4.79 18.94
C THR A 126 -9.53 4.43 17.56
N PRO A 127 -10.62 5.10 17.12
CA PRO A 127 -11.39 4.73 15.91
C PRO A 127 -10.61 4.74 14.59
N TYR A 128 -9.46 5.42 14.53
CA TYR A 128 -8.58 5.43 13.35
C TYR A 128 -7.52 4.32 13.37
N ALA A 129 -7.26 3.72 14.54
CA ALA A 129 -6.23 2.69 14.71
C ALA A 129 -6.76 1.27 14.44
N ASN A 130 -8.04 1.02 14.70
CA ASN A 130 -8.71 -0.26 14.45
C ASN A 130 -8.08 -1.45 15.19
N GLU A 131 -7.52 -1.23 16.38
CA GLU A 131 -6.73 -2.23 17.12
C GLU A 131 -7.59 -3.44 17.54
N GLU A 132 -8.88 -3.25 17.79
CA GLU A 132 -9.84 -4.31 18.11
C GLU A 132 -10.30 -5.09 16.88
N PHE A 133 -10.11 -4.56 15.68
CA PHE A 133 -10.69 -5.03 14.42
C PHE A 133 -9.58 -5.29 13.39
N TYR A 134 -8.92 -6.45 13.50
CA TYR A 134 -7.81 -6.79 12.62
C TYR A 134 -7.81 -8.29 12.25
N PRO A 135 -7.44 -8.65 11.00
CA PRO A 135 -7.20 -7.75 9.86
C PRO A 135 -8.50 -7.19 9.27
N LEU A 136 -8.42 -5.99 8.68
CA LEU A 136 -9.47 -5.48 7.80
C LEU A 136 -9.46 -6.27 6.49
N ASN A 137 -10.59 -6.89 6.18
CA ASN A 137 -10.81 -7.61 4.93
C ASN A 137 -11.29 -6.62 3.88
N HIS A 138 -10.51 -6.49 2.80
CA HIS A 138 -10.91 -5.78 1.60
C HIS A 138 -11.57 -6.80 0.66
N LEU A 139 -12.89 -6.72 0.51
CA LEU A 139 -13.66 -7.57 -0.37
C LEU A 139 -13.85 -6.92 -1.73
N LEU A 140 -13.57 -7.69 -2.78
CA LEU A 140 -13.77 -7.30 -4.16
C LEU A 140 -15.01 -7.96 -4.76
N HIS A 141 -15.54 -7.40 -5.85
CA HIS A 141 -16.66 -7.98 -6.57
C HIS A 141 -16.43 -9.44 -6.97
N ARG A 142 -15.18 -9.81 -7.33
CA ARG A 142 -14.81 -11.21 -7.63
C ARG A 142 -14.86 -12.16 -6.43
N ASP A 143 -14.86 -11.64 -5.20
CA ASP A 143 -14.93 -12.41 -3.97
C ASP A 143 -16.39 -12.74 -3.59
N LEU A 144 -17.35 -12.06 -4.22
CA LEU A 144 -18.76 -12.39 -4.09
C LEU A 144 -19.08 -13.70 -4.81
N ASN A 145 -20.02 -14.47 -4.26
CA ASN A 145 -20.60 -15.55 -5.04
C ASN A 145 -21.47 -14.97 -6.16
N GLN A 146 -21.59 -15.70 -7.29
CA GLN A 146 -22.29 -15.22 -8.48
C GLN A 146 -23.73 -14.77 -8.19
N THR A 147 -24.48 -15.52 -7.38
CA THR A 147 -25.87 -15.17 -7.05
C THR A 147 -25.97 -13.81 -6.36
N HIS A 148 -25.02 -13.50 -5.48
CA HIS A 148 -25.00 -12.22 -4.78
C HIS A 148 -24.54 -11.08 -5.70
N ALA A 149 -23.52 -11.32 -6.54
CA ALA A 149 -23.10 -10.35 -7.55
C ALA A 149 -24.24 -9.99 -8.52
N ASP A 150 -24.94 -10.99 -9.07
CA ASP A 150 -26.08 -10.80 -9.98
C ASP A 150 -27.26 -10.07 -9.33
N ALA A 151 -27.41 -10.21 -8.00
CA ALA A 151 -28.47 -9.53 -7.25
C ALA A 151 -28.09 -8.10 -6.84
N ALA A 152 -26.80 -7.81 -6.71
CA ALA A 152 -26.30 -6.53 -6.20
C ALA A 152 -25.89 -5.54 -7.31
N PHE A 153 -25.60 -6.00 -8.52
CA PHE A 153 -25.08 -5.16 -9.59
C PHE A 153 -25.78 -5.36 -10.94
N ALA A 154 -25.94 -4.25 -11.67
CA ALA A 154 -26.26 -4.19 -13.08
C ALA A 154 -24.99 -3.98 -13.92
N GLY A 155 -25.04 -4.38 -15.20
CA GLY A 155 -23.94 -4.13 -16.15
C GLY A 155 -22.88 -5.25 -16.21
N PRO A 156 -21.68 -4.96 -16.75
CA PRO A 156 -20.59 -5.93 -16.85
C PRO A 156 -19.94 -6.20 -15.49
N ASN A 157 -19.35 -7.39 -15.35
CA ASN A 157 -18.58 -7.73 -14.15
C ASN A 157 -17.32 -6.86 -14.06
N VAL A 158 -17.11 -6.23 -12.89
CA VAL A 158 -15.90 -5.47 -12.54
C VAL A 158 -15.13 -6.16 -11.41
N PRO A 159 -14.27 -7.16 -11.69
CA PRO A 159 -13.67 -8.02 -10.67
C PRO A 159 -12.93 -7.30 -9.54
N LEU A 160 -12.42 -6.08 -9.78
CA LEU A 160 -11.63 -5.29 -8.84
C LEU A 160 -12.39 -4.11 -8.23
N LEU A 161 -13.71 -4.01 -8.44
CA LEU A 161 -14.54 -3.07 -7.68
C LEU A 161 -14.54 -3.48 -6.20
N GLU A 162 -14.17 -2.56 -5.31
CA GLU A 162 -14.28 -2.76 -3.87
C GLU A 162 -15.76 -2.72 -3.45
N VAL A 163 -16.21 -3.83 -2.86
CA VAL A 163 -17.62 -4.06 -2.48
C VAL A 163 -17.83 -4.17 -0.97
N GLY A 164 -16.74 -4.06 -0.20
CA GLY A 164 -16.83 -4.09 1.26
C GLY A 164 -15.49 -3.98 1.94
N VAL A 165 -15.46 -3.30 3.08
CA VAL A 165 -14.32 -3.29 3.99
C VAL A 165 -14.79 -3.56 5.39
N GLU A 166 -14.45 -4.75 5.90
CA GLU A 166 -14.96 -5.21 7.18
C GLU A 166 -13.94 -6.01 8.00
N ALA A 167 -14.13 -6.02 9.31
CA ALA A 167 -13.39 -6.88 10.22
C ALA A 167 -14.27 -7.32 11.38
N PHE A 168 -14.02 -8.55 11.84
CA PHE A 168 -14.56 -9.02 13.10
C PHE A 168 -13.62 -8.68 14.25
N ALA A 169 -14.21 -8.33 15.39
CA ALA A 169 -13.52 -8.07 16.63
C ALA A 169 -12.67 -9.27 17.05
N LEU A 170 -11.42 -9.00 17.41
CA LEU A 170 -10.50 -10.00 17.97
C LEU A 170 -11.12 -10.68 19.19
N ALA A 171 -10.80 -11.96 19.39
CA ALA A 171 -11.45 -12.81 20.40
C ALA A 171 -11.40 -12.21 21.83
N ASP A 172 -10.28 -11.56 22.19
CA ASP A 172 -10.05 -10.97 23.51
C ASP A 172 -10.26 -9.44 23.54
N SER A 173 -10.76 -8.85 22.45
CA SER A 173 -11.00 -7.40 22.38
C SER A 173 -12.27 -6.99 23.13
N PRO A 174 -12.32 -5.76 23.66
CA PRO A 174 -13.54 -5.21 24.28
C PRO A 174 -14.71 -5.04 23.29
N ALA A 175 -14.44 -5.02 21.98
CA ALA A 175 -15.47 -4.97 20.94
C ALA A 175 -16.24 -6.30 20.76
N ARG A 176 -15.69 -7.41 21.27
CA ARG A 176 -16.29 -8.74 21.12
C ARG A 176 -17.69 -8.80 21.74
N GLY A 177 -18.70 -9.06 20.91
CA GLY A 177 -20.10 -9.19 21.35
C GLY A 177 -20.85 -7.87 21.55
N SER A 178 -20.24 -6.74 21.18
CA SER A 178 -20.84 -5.40 21.22
C SER A 178 -21.09 -4.90 19.80
N TYR A 179 -22.10 -4.07 19.57
CA TYR A 179 -22.33 -3.44 18.26
C TYR A 179 -21.35 -2.28 18.05
N ASP A 180 -20.69 -2.21 16.90
CA ASP A 180 -19.73 -1.14 16.61
C ASP A 180 -20.45 0.18 16.31
N LEU A 181 -20.43 1.11 17.28
CA LEU A 181 -21.15 2.37 17.16
C LEU A 181 -20.65 3.22 15.97
N LEU A 182 -19.34 3.14 15.66
CA LEU A 182 -18.75 3.85 14.53
C LEU A 182 -19.38 3.43 13.19
N SER A 183 -19.50 2.14 12.94
CA SER A 183 -20.13 1.60 11.71
C SER A 183 -21.58 2.07 11.56
N PHE A 184 -22.36 2.05 12.64
CA PHE A 184 -23.75 2.52 12.61
C PHE A 184 -23.84 4.02 12.30
N ILE A 185 -23.04 4.86 12.95
CA ILE A 185 -23.10 6.31 12.67
C ILE A 185 -22.63 6.62 11.24
N MET A 186 -21.58 5.95 10.76
CA MET A 186 -21.15 6.12 9.36
C MET A 186 -22.22 5.71 8.36
N HIS A 187 -22.98 4.64 8.65
CA HIS A 187 -24.11 4.20 7.83
C HIS A 187 -25.21 5.28 7.76
N GLU A 188 -25.67 5.78 8.92
CA GLU A 188 -26.69 6.84 8.93
C GLU A 188 -26.21 8.14 8.29
N PHE A 189 -24.90 8.46 8.40
CA PHE A 189 -24.32 9.60 7.68
C PHE A 189 -24.37 9.39 6.16
N GLY A 190 -24.21 8.17 5.65
CA GLY A 190 -24.39 7.88 4.22
C GLY A 190 -25.80 8.21 3.73
N HIS A 191 -26.84 7.91 4.53
CA HIS A 191 -28.20 8.34 4.23
C HIS A 191 -28.34 9.87 4.24
N ALA A 192 -27.79 10.54 5.25
CA ALA A 192 -27.79 12.00 5.33
C ALA A 192 -27.07 12.68 4.16
N LEU A 193 -26.07 12.00 3.59
CA LEU A 193 -25.26 12.47 2.46
C LEU A 193 -25.87 12.13 1.10
N GLY A 194 -27.03 11.50 1.05
CA GLY A 194 -27.80 11.38 -0.19
C GLY A 194 -28.13 9.98 -0.62
N MET A 195 -27.61 8.92 0.04
CA MET A 195 -28.03 7.55 -0.24
C MET A 195 -29.46 7.32 0.29
N ASN A 196 -30.44 7.70 -0.51
CA ASN A 196 -31.87 7.64 -0.23
C ASN A 196 -32.61 7.12 -1.46
N PHE A 197 -33.75 6.46 -1.22
CA PHE A 197 -34.56 5.90 -2.31
C PHE A 197 -34.97 6.89 -3.37
N SER A 198 -34.73 6.47 -4.61
CA SER A 198 -35.31 7.08 -5.79
C SER A 198 -36.58 6.32 -6.17
N ALA A 199 -37.74 6.97 -6.14
CA ALA A 199 -38.97 6.34 -6.66
C ALA A 199 -38.95 6.14 -8.18
N THR A 200 -37.90 6.61 -8.84
CA THR A 200 -37.73 6.63 -10.29
C THR A 200 -36.53 5.85 -10.78
N ASP A 201 -35.71 5.34 -9.87
CA ASP A 201 -34.48 4.60 -10.15
C ASP A 201 -34.33 3.44 -9.19
N ASP A 202 -34.03 2.24 -9.69
CA ASP A 202 -33.91 1.03 -8.86
C ASP A 202 -32.43 0.68 -8.59
N ASP A 203 -31.49 1.44 -9.14
CA ASP A 203 -30.05 1.33 -8.96
C ASP A 203 -29.36 2.70 -8.84
N TYR A 204 -28.10 2.65 -8.42
CA TYR A 204 -27.16 3.76 -8.44
C TYR A 204 -26.26 3.60 -9.66
N ASP A 205 -26.42 4.45 -10.66
CA ASP A 205 -25.69 4.39 -11.93
C ASP A 205 -24.31 5.03 -11.75
N PHE A 206 -23.24 4.23 -11.73
CA PHE A 206 -21.90 4.80 -11.59
C PHE A 206 -21.50 5.56 -12.86
N ASP A 207 -20.89 6.75 -12.70
CA ASP A 207 -20.27 7.41 -13.84
C ASP A 207 -19.22 6.47 -14.44
N SER A 208 -19.37 6.18 -15.73
CA SER A 208 -18.43 5.36 -16.48
C SER A 208 -16.99 5.83 -16.33
N ALA A 209 -16.73 7.13 -16.17
CA ALA A 209 -15.39 7.67 -15.94
C ALA A 209 -14.77 7.18 -14.62
N ASP A 210 -15.60 6.88 -13.62
CA ASP A 210 -15.17 6.43 -12.30
C ASP A 210 -14.93 4.92 -12.24
N ILE A 211 -15.44 4.17 -13.21
CA ILE A 211 -15.35 2.71 -13.23
C ILE A 211 -14.70 2.16 -14.51
N GLY A 212 -13.72 2.90 -15.03
CA GLY A 212 -12.87 2.46 -16.13
C GLY A 212 -13.55 2.43 -17.50
N GLY A 213 -14.54 3.30 -17.70
CA GLY A 213 -15.34 3.43 -18.91
C GLY A 213 -16.45 2.38 -19.04
N LEU A 214 -16.82 1.71 -17.94
CA LEU A 214 -17.85 0.68 -17.92
C LEU A 214 -19.20 1.25 -17.44
N ASP A 215 -20.29 0.76 -18.00
CA ASP A 215 -21.65 1.13 -17.58
C ASP A 215 -22.12 0.13 -16.50
N VAL A 216 -21.97 0.48 -15.22
CA VAL A 216 -22.22 -0.41 -14.07
C VAL A 216 -23.10 0.33 -13.08
N GLY A 217 -24.07 -0.36 -12.49
CA GLY A 217 -24.91 0.18 -11.42
C GLY A 217 -24.98 -0.77 -10.24
N ALA A 218 -25.24 -0.25 -9.03
CA ALA A 218 -25.51 -1.05 -7.85
C ALA A 218 -26.99 -0.97 -7.45
N PHE A 219 -27.63 -2.12 -7.27
CA PHE A 219 -29.06 -2.17 -6.98
C PHE A 219 -29.39 -1.69 -5.57
N GLU A 220 -30.50 -0.95 -5.49
CA GLU A 220 -31.10 -0.51 -4.24
C GLU A 220 -32.02 -1.60 -3.66
N ALA A 221 -31.96 -1.79 -2.35
CA ALA A 221 -32.87 -2.63 -1.57
C ALA A 221 -34.00 -1.79 -0.95
N GLU A 222 -35.07 -2.47 -0.53
CA GLU A 222 -36.07 -1.82 0.34
C GLU A 222 -35.38 -1.30 1.61
N GLY A 223 -35.52 0.00 1.91
CA GLY A 223 -34.91 0.60 3.09
C GLY A 223 -33.84 1.66 2.81
N TYR A 224 -33.56 1.97 1.54
CA TYR A 224 -32.62 3.02 1.11
C TYR A 224 -31.17 2.58 1.10
N GLU A 225 -30.98 1.27 0.97
CA GLU A 225 -29.73 0.57 1.18
C GLU A 225 -29.25 -0.08 -0.10
N LEU A 226 -27.98 -0.46 -0.15
CA LEU A 226 -27.47 -1.33 -1.20
C LEU A 226 -27.95 -2.76 -0.94
N VAL A 227 -28.34 -3.50 -1.99
CA VAL A 227 -28.57 -4.97 -1.90
C VAL A 227 -27.30 -5.71 -1.44
N LEU A 228 -26.14 -5.09 -1.65
CA LEU A 228 -24.81 -5.61 -1.34
C LEU A 228 -24.58 -5.79 0.17
N ASN A 229 -24.66 -7.03 0.65
CA ASN A 229 -24.57 -7.34 2.08
C ASN A 229 -23.18 -7.15 2.72
N THR A 230 -22.16 -6.80 1.95
CA THR A 230 -20.80 -6.48 2.45
C THR A 230 -20.57 -4.98 2.56
N ALA A 231 -21.46 -4.17 2.00
CA ALA A 231 -21.38 -2.73 2.00
C ALA A 231 -21.61 -2.15 3.40
N LEU A 232 -21.12 -0.93 3.63
CA LEU A 232 -21.50 -0.17 4.81
C LEU A 232 -23.00 0.13 4.76
N MET A 233 -23.51 0.52 3.58
CA MET A 233 -24.88 0.98 3.36
C MET A 233 -25.89 -0.16 3.20
N ASN A 234 -25.70 -1.23 3.96
CA ASN A 234 -26.63 -2.36 4.05
C ASN A 234 -26.89 -2.73 5.51
N ASP A 235 -28.13 -3.06 5.85
CA ASP A 235 -28.63 -3.37 7.20
C ASP A 235 -27.89 -4.52 7.91
N THR A 236 -27.13 -5.33 7.17
CA THR A 236 -26.30 -6.39 7.75
C THR A 236 -25.14 -5.88 8.62
N ILE A 237 -24.91 -4.56 8.71
CA ILE A 237 -24.09 -3.96 9.76
C ILE A 237 -24.60 -4.28 11.18
N ASN A 238 -25.84 -4.75 11.30
CA ASN A 238 -26.47 -5.20 12.53
C ASN A 238 -25.95 -6.56 13.04
N TYR A 239 -24.63 -6.66 13.23
CA TYR A 239 -23.95 -7.83 13.75
C TYR A 239 -22.96 -7.47 14.87
N PRO A 240 -23.10 -8.05 16.09
CA PRO A 240 -22.17 -7.78 17.18
C PRO A 240 -20.71 -8.16 16.85
N GLY A 241 -19.79 -7.24 17.11
CA GLY A 241 -18.37 -7.39 16.88
C GLY A 241 -17.98 -7.29 15.41
N LEU A 242 -18.83 -6.76 14.54
CA LEU A 242 -18.49 -6.42 13.16
C LEU A 242 -18.25 -4.92 13.05
N ARG A 243 -17.13 -4.54 12.43
CA ARG A 243 -16.88 -3.18 11.96
C ARG A 243 -16.90 -3.16 10.44
N ARG A 244 -17.55 -2.16 9.87
CA ARG A 244 -17.55 -1.85 8.44
C ARG A 244 -17.12 -0.41 8.19
N PHE A 245 -16.50 -0.18 7.05
CA PHE A 245 -16.15 1.14 6.54
C PHE A 245 -16.78 1.37 5.17
N PRO A 246 -16.93 2.64 4.73
CA PRO A 246 -17.31 2.92 3.35
C PRO A 246 -16.36 2.20 2.38
N SER A 247 -16.95 1.38 1.51
CA SER A 247 -16.30 0.79 0.35
C SER A 247 -16.33 1.75 -0.83
N ALA A 248 -15.53 1.49 -1.88
CA ALA A 248 -15.67 2.26 -3.11
C ALA A 248 -17.10 2.21 -3.68
N THR A 249 -17.80 1.08 -3.55
CA THR A 249 -19.20 0.96 -3.97
C THR A 249 -20.11 1.93 -3.19
N ASP A 250 -19.95 2.04 -1.87
CA ASP A 250 -20.72 2.99 -1.05
C ASP A 250 -20.46 4.44 -1.51
N ILE A 251 -19.20 4.80 -1.79
CA ILE A 251 -18.82 6.15 -2.21
C ILE A 251 -19.35 6.48 -3.62
N LEU A 252 -19.25 5.55 -4.56
CA LEU A 252 -19.75 5.76 -5.93
C LEU A 252 -21.29 5.87 -5.97
N ALA A 253 -22.00 5.09 -5.15
CA ALA A 253 -23.45 5.21 -5.01
C ALA A 253 -23.85 6.56 -4.37
N THR A 254 -23.10 7.02 -3.36
CA THR A 254 -23.30 8.35 -2.77
C THR A 254 -23.00 9.47 -3.78
N HIS A 255 -21.99 9.30 -4.63
CA HIS A 255 -21.62 10.26 -5.68
C HIS A 255 -22.76 10.46 -6.69
N ASP A 256 -23.33 9.37 -7.20
CA ASP A 256 -24.45 9.39 -8.15
C ASP A 256 -25.69 10.09 -7.58
N GLN A 257 -26.18 9.61 -6.43
CA GLN A 257 -27.45 10.11 -5.86
C GLN A 257 -27.32 11.44 -5.11
N GLY A 258 -26.21 11.64 -4.40
CA GLY A 258 -25.94 12.88 -3.65
C GLY A 258 -25.60 14.07 -4.55
N GLY A 259 -25.23 13.81 -5.81
CA GLY A 259 -24.85 14.86 -6.77
C GLY A 259 -23.53 15.54 -6.42
N PHE A 260 -22.73 14.94 -5.54
CA PHE A 260 -21.34 15.33 -5.34
C PHE A 260 -20.59 15.15 -6.66
N THR A 261 -19.54 15.91 -6.89
CA THR A 261 -18.79 15.86 -8.16
C THR A 261 -17.30 15.65 -7.96
N ASN A 262 -16.84 15.67 -6.71
CA ASN A 262 -15.46 15.53 -6.35
C ASN A 262 -15.35 14.66 -5.10
N PHE A 263 -14.80 13.47 -5.24
CA PHE A 263 -14.63 12.54 -4.14
C PHE A 263 -13.23 11.93 -4.13
N ASN A 264 -12.98 11.14 -3.10
CA ASN A 264 -11.73 10.47 -2.88
C ASN A 264 -11.97 9.03 -2.43
N LEU A 265 -11.15 8.10 -2.91
CA LEU A 265 -11.19 6.70 -2.50
C LEU A 265 -9.93 6.36 -1.73
N ARG A 266 -10.08 5.82 -0.53
CA ARG A 266 -8.92 5.48 0.33
C ARG A 266 -8.07 4.38 -0.28
N ARG A 267 -8.72 3.45 -0.96
CA ARG A 267 -8.13 2.29 -1.59
C ARG A 267 -8.50 2.34 -3.07
N ILE A 268 -7.49 2.35 -3.92
CA ILE A 268 -7.66 2.51 -5.37
C ILE A 268 -7.05 1.30 -6.07
N ASP A 269 -7.90 0.51 -6.71
CA ASP A 269 -7.52 -0.61 -7.54
C ASP A 269 -7.28 -0.18 -9.00
N LEU A 270 -6.23 -0.75 -9.59
CA LEU A 270 -5.92 -0.66 -11.01
C LEU A 270 -6.78 -1.68 -11.77
N PHE A 271 -7.79 -1.23 -12.51
CA PHE A 271 -8.50 -2.09 -13.48
C PHE A 271 -7.56 -2.54 -14.60
N GLY A 272 -6.75 -1.61 -15.12
CA GLY A 272 -5.96 -1.81 -16.32
C GLY A 272 -6.82 -1.93 -17.58
N GLY A 273 -6.22 -2.36 -18.69
CA GLY A 273 -6.93 -2.63 -19.94
C GLY A 273 -7.32 -1.42 -20.80
N HIS A 274 -7.32 -0.20 -20.26
CA HIS A 274 -7.53 1.02 -21.06
C HIS A 274 -6.22 1.51 -21.70
N SER A 275 -5.18 1.72 -20.88
CA SER A 275 -3.83 1.98 -21.39
C SER A 275 -2.74 1.49 -20.42
N GLU A 276 -1.48 1.54 -20.84
CA GLU A 276 -0.35 1.28 -19.94
C GLU A 276 0.11 2.55 -19.19
N ASP A 277 -0.52 3.72 -19.36
CA ASP A 277 -0.11 4.96 -18.67
C ASP A 277 -0.68 5.00 -17.24
N TRP A 278 0.18 5.20 -16.24
CA TRP A 278 -0.22 5.39 -14.85
C TRP A 278 -1.18 6.56 -14.67
N HIS A 279 -1.00 7.62 -15.45
CA HIS A 279 -1.80 8.85 -15.32
C HIS A 279 -3.14 8.78 -16.04
N ASP A 280 -3.42 7.69 -16.75
CA ASP A 280 -4.70 7.48 -17.38
C ASP A 280 -5.75 7.15 -16.32
N THR A 281 -6.66 8.08 -16.10
CA THR A 281 -7.66 8.00 -15.03
C THR A 281 -8.61 6.83 -15.19
N LEU A 282 -8.86 6.37 -16.42
CA LEU A 282 -9.73 5.22 -16.69
C LEU A 282 -9.09 3.87 -16.32
N ASN A 283 -7.80 3.85 -15.96
CA ASN A 283 -7.18 2.65 -15.42
C ASN A 283 -7.52 2.42 -13.95
N TRP A 284 -8.10 3.39 -13.25
CA TRP A 284 -8.24 3.39 -11.79
C TRP A 284 -9.70 3.56 -11.36
N ILE A 285 -10.08 2.86 -10.30
CA ILE A 285 -11.37 3.10 -9.64
C ILE A 285 -11.47 4.54 -9.11
N GLY A 286 -12.64 5.14 -9.23
CA GLY A 286 -12.90 6.54 -8.90
C GLY A 286 -12.36 7.53 -9.94
N GLY A 287 -12.00 7.06 -11.14
CA GLY A 287 -11.68 7.94 -12.27
C GLY A 287 -10.50 8.85 -12.02
N LYS A 288 -9.57 8.42 -11.16
CA LYS A 288 -8.42 9.22 -10.72
C LYS A 288 -7.23 8.34 -10.37
N ALA A 289 -6.06 8.70 -10.88
CA ALA A 289 -4.81 8.04 -10.49
C ALA A 289 -4.53 8.28 -8.99
N PRO A 290 -3.96 7.29 -8.28
CA PRO A 290 -3.70 7.42 -6.85
C PRO A 290 -2.64 8.48 -6.54
N GLU A 291 -2.85 9.18 -5.43
CA GLU A 291 -1.99 10.22 -4.88
C GLU A 291 -1.41 9.79 -3.51
N TRP A 292 -0.61 10.68 -2.91
CA TRP A 292 0.20 10.45 -1.72
C TRP A 292 -0.59 9.97 -0.47
N TYR A 293 -1.90 10.14 -0.45
CA TYR A 293 -2.79 9.72 0.63
C TYR A 293 -3.58 8.43 0.33
N ASN A 294 -3.51 7.90 -0.90
CA ASN A 294 -4.24 6.71 -1.32
C ASN A 294 -3.40 5.43 -1.16
N ASP A 295 -4.04 4.36 -0.69
CA ASP A 295 -3.50 3.01 -0.78
C ASP A 295 -3.83 2.45 -2.18
N ALA A 296 -2.82 2.14 -2.99
CA ALA A 296 -2.98 1.69 -4.37
C ALA A 296 -2.75 0.19 -4.51
N PHE A 297 -3.53 -0.46 -5.39
CA PHE A 297 -3.47 -1.90 -5.64
C PHE A 297 -3.36 -2.18 -7.13
N ALA A 298 -2.20 -2.68 -7.58
CA ALA A 298 -2.00 -3.24 -8.91
C ALA A 298 -2.12 -4.76 -8.82
N ARG A 299 -3.35 -5.28 -9.03
CA ARG A 299 -3.68 -6.71 -8.94
C ARG A 299 -4.65 -7.19 -10.03
N SER A 300 -4.63 -6.55 -11.19
CA SER A 300 -5.39 -6.95 -12.38
C SER A 300 -4.67 -7.98 -13.25
N GLY A 301 -3.37 -8.19 -13.02
CA GLY A 301 -2.48 -8.91 -13.94
C GLY A 301 -1.97 -8.06 -15.10
N GLU A 302 -2.41 -6.80 -15.19
CA GLU A 302 -2.03 -5.86 -16.23
C GLU A 302 -0.72 -5.12 -15.93
N THR A 303 -0.24 -4.38 -16.92
CA THR A 303 0.96 -3.56 -16.83
C THR A 303 0.62 -2.07 -16.84
N VAL A 304 1.24 -1.32 -15.94
CA VAL A 304 1.18 0.14 -15.90
C VAL A 304 2.59 0.74 -15.87
N ARG A 305 2.75 1.94 -16.44
CA ARG A 305 4.03 2.63 -16.64
C ARG A 305 3.94 4.06 -16.20
N ILE A 306 4.99 4.50 -15.51
CA ILE A 306 5.25 5.88 -15.15
C ILE A 306 6.40 6.32 -16.06
N GLU A 307 6.09 7.08 -17.10
CA GLU A 307 7.10 7.52 -18.08
C GLU A 307 7.71 8.89 -17.77
N THR A 308 6.99 9.73 -16.99
CA THR A 308 7.42 11.08 -16.64
C THR A 308 6.94 11.47 -15.25
N GLY A 309 7.57 12.49 -14.67
CA GLY A 309 7.07 13.13 -13.45
C GLY A 309 7.34 12.35 -12.16
N LEU A 310 6.76 12.87 -11.08
CA LEU A 310 6.74 12.27 -9.76
C LEU A 310 5.33 11.71 -9.53
N VAL A 311 5.27 10.44 -9.17
CA VAL A 311 4.07 9.77 -8.66
C VAL A 311 4.31 9.51 -7.17
N GLU A 312 3.39 9.97 -6.34
CA GLU A 312 3.39 9.69 -4.91
C GLU A 312 2.15 8.88 -4.57
N VAL A 313 2.31 7.81 -3.80
CA VAL A 313 1.22 7.01 -3.23
C VAL A 313 1.49 6.73 -1.76
N ARG A 314 0.45 6.50 -0.96
CA ARG A 314 0.62 6.16 0.46
C ARG A 314 1.24 4.77 0.58
N SER A 315 0.53 3.76 0.11
CA SER A 315 0.97 2.37 0.08
C SER A 315 0.73 1.81 -1.32
N LEU A 316 1.52 0.82 -1.75
CA LEU A 316 1.34 0.17 -3.03
C LEU A 316 1.50 -1.34 -2.89
N LEU A 317 0.46 -2.09 -3.25
CA LEU A 317 0.54 -3.53 -3.50
C LEU A 317 0.67 -3.79 -5.01
N VAL A 318 1.70 -4.52 -5.43
CA VAL A 318 1.82 -5.06 -6.79
C VAL A 318 1.79 -6.58 -6.74
N ASP A 319 0.73 -7.18 -7.25
CA ASP A 319 0.46 -8.61 -7.09
C ASP A 319 -0.30 -9.21 -8.29
N GLU A 320 -0.61 -10.51 -8.23
CA GLU A 320 -1.43 -11.23 -9.23
C GLU A 320 -0.92 -11.12 -10.66
N SER A 321 0.40 -11.18 -10.82
CA SER A 321 1.17 -11.01 -12.07
C SER A 321 1.18 -9.60 -12.64
N SER A 322 0.63 -8.62 -11.92
CA SER A 322 0.64 -7.21 -12.34
C SER A 322 2.06 -6.66 -12.35
N LYS A 323 2.26 -5.63 -13.17
CA LYS A 323 3.58 -5.01 -13.36
C LYS A 323 3.51 -3.50 -13.30
N VAL A 324 4.41 -2.90 -12.54
CA VAL A 324 4.60 -1.44 -12.49
C VAL A 324 5.99 -1.11 -13.03
N TYR A 325 6.06 -0.26 -14.06
CA TYR A 325 7.32 0.23 -14.62
C TYR A 325 7.53 1.71 -14.26
N THR A 326 8.75 2.04 -13.85
CA THR A 326 9.24 3.43 -13.79
C THR A 326 10.32 3.60 -14.85
N ALA A 327 10.17 4.58 -15.72
CA ALA A 327 10.94 4.73 -16.96
C ALA A 327 11.48 6.15 -17.14
N GLY A 328 12.54 6.29 -17.95
CA GLY A 328 13.10 7.60 -18.26
C GLY A 328 13.60 8.33 -17.01
N ASN A 329 13.00 9.49 -16.73
CA ASN A 329 13.31 10.30 -15.54
C ASN A 329 12.13 10.35 -14.56
N SER A 330 11.28 9.32 -14.56
CA SER A 330 10.17 9.20 -13.62
C SER A 330 10.63 8.87 -12.21
N HIS A 331 9.83 9.26 -11.22
CA HIS A 331 10.00 8.87 -9.83
C HIS A 331 8.67 8.28 -9.30
N LEU A 332 8.71 7.04 -8.81
CA LEU A 332 7.65 6.48 -7.96
C LEU A 332 8.07 6.54 -6.50
N LYS A 333 7.29 7.23 -5.68
CA LYS A 333 7.50 7.33 -4.24
C LYS A 333 6.33 6.74 -3.47
N VAL A 334 6.63 5.78 -2.61
CA VAL A 334 5.67 5.07 -1.75
C VAL A 334 5.92 5.46 -0.30
N ILE A 335 5.02 6.26 0.29
CA ILE A 335 5.26 6.96 1.56
C ILE A 335 5.24 6.03 2.78
N HIS A 336 4.63 4.85 2.66
CA HIS A 336 4.46 3.92 3.78
C HIS A 336 4.99 2.52 3.49
N GLU A 337 4.31 1.74 2.66
CA GLU A 337 4.73 0.36 2.35
C GLU A 337 4.58 0.08 0.85
N LEU A 338 5.68 -0.34 0.22
CA LEU A 338 5.67 -1.03 -1.05
C LEU A 338 5.72 -2.53 -0.80
N ARG A 339 4.65 -3.23 -1.16
CA ARG A 339 4.60 -4.69 -1.15
C ARG A 339 4.54 -5.23 -2.57
N VAL A 340 5.40 -6.21 -2.88
CA VAL A 340 5.42 -6.88 -4.18
C VAL A 340 5.24 -8.38 -3.96
N GLY A 341 4.16 -8.92 -4.52
CA GLY A 341 3.69 -10.28 -4.30
C GLY A 341 2.97 -10.48 -2.95
N ASN A 342 2.38 -11.66 -2.77
CA ASN A 342 1.75 -12.07 -1.52
C ASN A 342 2.02 -13.55 -1.22
N ALA A 343 2.87 -13.80 -0.22
CA ALA A 343 3.24 -15.14 0.19
C ALA A 343 2.05 -15.99 0.66
N ALA A 344 1.10 -15.37 1.38
CA ALA A 344 -0.08 -16.03 1.96
C ALA A 344 -1.06 -16.48 0.87
N GLN A 345 -1.20 -15.71 -0.20
CA GLN A 345 -2.04 -16.04 -1.36
C GLN A 345 -1.29 -16.86 -2.42
N GLY A 346 0.04 -16.88 -2.36
CA GLY A 346 0.88 -17.57 -3.35
C GLY A 346 0.98 -16.86 -4.69
N THR A 347 0.64 -15.57 -4.71
CA THR A 347 0.66 -14.67 -5.87
C THR A 347 1.96 -13.86 -5.89
N SER A 348 2.30 -13.33 -7.07
CA SER A 348 3.54 -12.58 -7.32
C SER A 348 3.22 -11.31 -8.10
N GLY A 349 3.99 -10.24 -7.92
CA GLY A 349 3.97 -9.07 -8.80
C GLY A 349 5.38 -8.63 -9.19
N GLU A 350 5.49 -7.65 -10.10
CA GLU A 350 6.78 -7.15 -10.55
C GLU A 350 6.84 -5.61 -10.56
N VAL A 351 7.90 -5.03 -10.00
CA VAL A 351 8.22 -3.61 -10.14
C VAL A 351 9.53 -3.48 -10.89
N HIS A 352 9.51 -2.76 -12.02
CA HIS A 352 10.68 -2.52 -12.87
C HIS A 352 11.09 -1.05 -12.78
N VAL A 353 12.35 -0.80 -12.44
CA VAL A 353 12.90 0.55 -12.33
C VAL A 353 13.97 0.74 -13.38
N GLY A 354 13.70 1.53 -14.40
CA GLY A 354 14.55 1.66 -15.57
C GLY A 354 13.82 1.47 -16.89
N ASN A 355 14.28 2.23 -17.87
CA ASN A 355 14.39 1.76 -19.25
C ASN A 355 15.81 2.15 -19.73
N PHE A 356 16.22 1.79 -20.96
CA PHE A 356 17.61 1.90 -21.44
C PHE A 356 18.29 3.30 -21.32
N SER A 357 17.57 4.34 -20.90
CA SER A 357 18.06 5.70 -20.71
C SER A 357 17.39 6.39 -19.52
N GLY A 358 18.10 7.31 -18.86
CA GLY A 358 17.56 8.14 -17.78
C GLY A 358 18.03 7.68 -16.40
N THR A 359 17.43 8.27 -15.37
CA THR A 359 17.73 7.99 -13.97
C THR A 359 16.42 7.80 -13.20
N PRO A 360 15.65 6.74 -13.48
CA PRO A 360 14.39 6.53 -12.80
C PRO A 360 14.63 6.11 -11.35
N TRP A 361 13.68 6.46 -10.51
CA TRP A 361 13.80 6.36 -9.08
C TRP A 361 12.59 5.65 -8.49
N LEU A 362 12.86 4.71 -7.59
CA LEU A 362 11.87 4.10 -6.71
C LEU A 362 12.25 4.41 -5.26
N GLU A 363 11.39 5.13 -4.57
CA GLU A 363 11.53 5.48 -3.16
C GLU A 363 10.42 4.80 -2.36
N ALA A 364 10.75 4.17 -1.24
CA ALA A 364 9.78 3.59 -0.34
C ALA A 364 10.16 3.81 1.13
N GLU A 365 9.19 4.06 2.00
CA GLU A 365 9.44 4.05 3.45
C GLU A 365 9.71 2.63 3.94
N SER A 366 8.95 1.64 3.47
CA SER A 366 9.26 0.22 3.71
C SER A 366 9.05 -0.60 2.44
N LEU A 367 9.84 -1.67 2.30
CA LEU A 367 9.79 -2.57 1.16
C LEU A 367 9.59 -4.02 1.64
N LYS A 368 8.62 -4.72 1.06
CA LYS A 368 8.39 -6.15 1.28
C LYS A 368 8.28 -6.89 -0.05
N LEU A 369 9.19 -7.84 -0.30
CA LEU A 369 9.16 -8.72 -1.45
C LEU A 369 8.71 -10.12 -1.01
N ASP A 370 7.41 -10.39 -1.13
CA ASP A 370 6.77 -11.63 -0.70
C ASP A 370 6.40 -12.45 -1.94
N LYS A 371 7.34 -13.21 -2.51
CA LYS A 371 7.23 -13.84 -3.86
C LYS A 371 7.19 -12.85 -5.03
N GLY A 372 7.37 -11.56 -4.77
CA GLY A 372 7.48 -10.53 -5.79
C GLY A 372 8.89 -10.27 -6.30
N LEU A 373 8.97 -9.46 -7.35
CA LEU A 373 10.21 -9.06 -8.01
C LEU A 373 10.35 -7.53 -8.03
N VAL A 374 11.49 -7.03 -7.56
CA VAL A 374 11.97 -5.68 -7.93
C VAL A 374 13.16 -5.81 -8.86
N HIS A 375 13.06 -5.24 -10.05
CA HIS A 375 14.09 -5.32 -11.10
C HIS A 375 14.59 -3.93 -11.49
N LEU A 376 15.84 -3.61 -11.12
CA LEU A 376 16.54 -2.42 -11.60
C LEU A 376 17.06 -2.69 -13.02
N THR A 377 16.37 -2.19 -14.03
CA THR A 377 16.66 -2.56 -15.41
C THR A 377 17.81 -1.74 -16.03
N SER A 378 18.39 -0.76 -15.35
CA SER A 378 19.45 0.09 -15.92
C SER A 378 20.46 0.58 -14.87
N GLN A 379 21.72 0.81 -15.26
CA GLN A 379 22.74 1.33 -14.33
C GLN A 379 22.38 2.69 -13.69
N GLY A 380 21.49 3.47 -14.31
CA GLY A 380 21.00 4.74 -13.77
C GLY A 380 19.83 4.61 -12.80
N SER A 381 19.28 3.40 -12.65
CA SER A 381 18.13 3.14 -11.78
C SER A 381 18.54 3.15 -10.31
N THR A 382 17.71 3.78 -9.47
CA THR A 382 17.89 3.82 -8.02
C THR A 382 16.67 3.26 -7.30
N LEU A 383 16.91 2.39 -6.32
CA LEU A 383 15.97 2.02 -5.27
C LEU A 383 16.47 2.62 -3.94
N LEU A 384 15.66 3.46 -3.31
CA LEU A 384 15.89 4.00 -1.98
C LEU A 384 14.83 3.48 -1.01
N VAL A 385 15.25 2.85 0.09
CA VAL A 385 14.35 2.43 1.17
C VAL A 385 14.74 3.14 2.47
N HIS A 386 13.82 3.93 3.04
CA HIS A 386 14.08 4.72 4.24
C HIS A 386 14.06 3.88 5.52
N GLY A 387 13.11 2.97 5.64
CA GLY A 387 12.92 2.06 6.77
C GLY A 387 13.37 0.63 6.45
N ALA A 388 12.56 -0.34 6.86
CA ALA A 388 12.86 -1.76 6.67
C ALA A 388 12.66 -2.21 5.23
N ALA A 389 13.64 -2.95 4.70
CA ALA A 389 13.55 -3.68 3.44
C ALA A 389 13.62 -5.18 3.73
N ARG A 390 12.56 -5.92 3.43
CA ARG A 390 12.52 -7.37 3.60
C ARG A 390 12.35 -8.07 2.27
N ILE A 391 13.24 -9.01 1.98
CA ILE A 391 13.11 -9.94 0.85
C ILE A 391 12.78 -11.30 1.44
N SER A 392 11.51 -11.68 1.44
CA SER A 392 11.06 -12.95 1.99
C SER A 392 11.41 -14.12 1.07
N SER A 393 11.26 -15.36 1.55
CA SER A 393 11.38 -16.57 0.74
C SER A 393 10.53 -16.49 -0.54
N GLY A 394 11.19 -16.68 -1.69
CA GLY A 394 10.60 -16.52 -3.04
C GLY A 394 10.59 -15.09 -3.59
N GLY A 395 10.84 -14.07 -2.77
CA GLY A 395 11.05 -12.70 -3.21
C GLY A 395 12.40 -12.52 -3.91
N THR A 396 12.49 -11.59 -4.87
CA THR A 396 13.73 -11.33 -5.61
C THR A 396 13.95 -9.83 -5.81
N LEU A 397 15.14 -9.35 -5.43
CA LEU A 397 15.68 -8.07 -5.84
C LEU A 397 16.77 -8.31 -6.88
N MET A 398 16.65 -7.76 -8.08
CA MET A 398 17.65 -7.99 -9.12
C MET A 398 17.93 -6.78 -10.01
N GLY A 399 18.98 -6.88 -10.82
CA GLY A 399 19.23 -5.97 -11.91
C GLY A 399 20.59 -5.28 -11.87
N ALA A 400 20.68 -4.10 -12.47
CA ALA A 400 21.82 -3.20 -12.43
C ALA A 400 21.31 -1.84 -11.96
N GLY A 401 22.11 -1.12 -11.16
CA GLY A 401 21.70 0.13 -10.54
C GLY A 401 22.18 0.23 -9.10
N THR A 402 21.58 1.15 -8.35
CA THR A 402 21.92 1.39 -6.94
C THR A 402 20.75 1.06 -6.03
N VAL A 403 21.01 0.33 -4.96
CA VAL A 403 20.09 0.07 -3.86
C VAL A 403 20.66 0.73 -2.62
N GLU A 404 19.89 1.64 -2.04
CA GLU A 404 20.24 2.40 -0.85
C GLU A 404 19.24 2.13 0.26
N VAL A 405 19.74 1.81 1.45
CA VAL A 405 18.88 1.46 2.60
C VAL A 405 19.30 2.29 3.81
N GLN A 406 18.37 3.08 4.36
CA GLN A 406 18.57 3.83 5.61
C GLN A 406 18.19 3.03 6.87
N GLY A 407 17.24 2.10 6.75
CA GLY A 407 16.90 1.14 7.80
C GLY A 407 17.69 -0.16 7.66
N GLU A 408 17.01 -1.29 7.78
CA GLU A 408 17.64 -2.62 7.70
C GLU A 408 17.15 -3.37 6.47
N LEU A 409 18.09 -3.81 5.63
CA LEU A 409 17.81 -4.80 4.60
C LEU A 409 17.99 -6.18 5.22
N ASN A 410 16.95 -7.01 5.19
CA ASN A 410 16.98 -8.41 5.59
C ASN A 410 16.58 -9.27 4.37
N ASN A 411 17.45 -10.22 4.00
CA ASN A 411 17.28 -11.05 2.82
C ASN A 411 17.11 -12.53 3.18
N ASP A 412 15.88 -13.01 3.24
CA ASP A 412 15.52 -14.43 3.29
C ASP A 412 15.28 -15.02 1.87
N GLY A 413 15.29 -14.16 0.83
CA GLY A 413 15.02 -14.51 -0.57
C GLY A 413 16.25 -14.48 -1.47
N GLU A 414 16.16 -13.79 -2.61
CA GLU A 414 17.28 -13.62 -3.55
C GLU A 414 17.61 -12.16 -3.84
N ILE A 415 18.91 -11.86 -3.82
CA ILE A 415 19.50 -10.68 -4.47
C ILE A 415 20.33 -11.12 -5.67
N SER A 416 20.00 -10.68 -6.88
CA SER A 416 20.67 -11.09 -8.12
C SER A 416 21.20 -9.93 -8.95
N ALA A 417 22.52 -9.87 -9.14
CA ALA A 417 23.15 -8.85 -9.95
C ALA A 417 23.08 -9.16 -11.45
N GLY A 418 22.83 -8.10 -12.21
CA GLY A 418 22.78 -8.03 -13.66
C GLY A 418 21.37 -7.97 -14.22
N THR A 419 21.24 -7.33 -15.37
CA THR A 419 20.00 -7.24 -16.14
C THR A 419 19.95 -8.34 -17.19
N PHE A 420 18.77 -8.91 -17.42
CA PHE A 420 18.56 -9.80 -18.56
C PHE A 420 18.23 -8.97 -19.80
N PHE A 421 19.22 -8.70 -20.66
CA PHE A 421 19.01 -8.03 -21.93
C PHE A 421 19.31 -8.94 -23.12
N LEU A 422 18.49 -8.78 -24.17
CA LEU A 422 18.62 -9.44 -25.48
C LEU A 422 20.00 -9.27 -26.14
N PHE A 423 20.80 -8.28 -25.73
CA PHE A 423 22.11 -7.95 -26.33
C PHE A 423 23.31 -8.18 -25.41
N GLY A 424 23.10 -8.78 -24.23
CA GLY A 424 24.18 -9.17 -23.32
C GLY A 424 23.77 -9.06 -21.85
N SER A 425 24.26 -10.00 -21.04
CA SER A 425 24.17 -9.91 -19.58
C SER A 425 25.26 -8.98 -19.06
N GLY A 426 24.92 -8.04 -18.17
CA GLY A 426 25.91 -7.16 -17.55
C GLY A 426 25.32 -6.11 -16.64
N GLY A 427 26.19 -5.20 -16.22
CA GLY A 427 25.87 -4.15 -15.25
C GLY A 427 26.34 -4.49 -13.85
N ASP A 428 26.39 -3.46 -13.02
CA ASP A 428 26.74 -3.57 -11.61
C ASP A 428 25.46 -3.31 -10.80
N LEU A 429 25.19 -4.19 -9.84
CA LEU A 429 24.24 -3.92 -8.75
C LEU A 429 25.04 -3.45 -7.54
N LEU A 430 24.81 -2.21 -7.12
CA LEU A 430 25.47 -1.60 -5.98
C LEU A 430 24.52 -1.63 -4.78
N LEU A 431 24.91 -2.28 -3.70
CA LEU A 431 24.20 -2.26 -2.42
C LEU A 431 24.96 -1.38 -1.44
N ARG A 432 24.26 -0.43 -0.81
CA ARG A 432 24.82 0.38 0.28
C ARG A 432 23.80 0.65 1.37
N ALA A 433 24.23 0.54 2.61
CA ALA A 433 23.57 1.21 3.71
C ALA A 433 23.99 2.68 3.74
N ILE A 434 23.04 3.57 3.97
CA ILE A 434 23.26 5.00 4.18
C ILE A 434 22.78 5.40 5.59
N ASP A 435 23.31 6.51 6.11
CA ASP A 435 23.08 6.95 7.48
C ASP A 435 23.36 5.85 8.52
N ASN A 436 22.35 5.40 9.26
CA ASN A 436 22.47 4.33 10.27
C ASN A 436 21.99 2.96 9.75
N GLY A 437 21.86 2.81 8.43
CA GLY A 437 21.34 1.60 7.83
C GLY A 437 22.23 0.38 8.01
N LYS A 438 21.64 -0.80 7.78
CA LYS A 438 22.28 -2.11 7.92
C LYS A 438 21.97 -3.00 6.73
N LEU A 439 22.92 -3.86 6.39
CA LEU A 439 22.76 -4.88 5.34
C LEU A 439 22.91 -6.27 5.95
N ASP A 440 21.80 -6.98 6.13
CA ASP A 440 21.74 -8.42 6.33
C ASP A 440 21.38 -9.06 4.99
N LEU A 441 22.32 -9.85 4.44
CA LEU A 441 22.23 -10.39 3.06
C LEU A 441 21.87 -11.87 3.02
N ASP A 442 21.71 -12.51 4.17
CA ASP A 442 21.41 -13.94 4.30
C ASP A 442 20.26 -14.24 5.26
N GLY A 443 19.68 -13.18 5.82
CA GLY A 443 18.49 -13.27 6.64
C GLY A 443 18.82 -13.63 8.07
N GLY A 444 17.87 -13.32 8.94
CA GLY A 444 17.98 -13.66 10.34
C GLY A 444 17.60 -15.11 10.59
N GLN A 445 18.37 -15.80 11.44
CA GLN A 445 17.70 -16.65 12.42
C GLN A 445 16.91 -15.70 13.31
N GLU A 446 15.73 -15.23 12.90
CA GLU A 446 14.70 -14.91 13.87
C GLU A 446 14.37 -16.26 14.49
N PRO A 447 14.86 -16.61 15.71
CA PRO A 447 14.19 -17.65 16.43
C PRO A 447 12.73 -17.19 16.48
N ILE A 448 11.80 -17.98 15.97
CA ILE A 448 10.37 -17.76 16.14
C ILE A 448 10.14 -17.84 17.66
N LEU A 449 10.40 -16.74 18.37
CA LEU A 449 10.14 -16.56 19.77
C LEU A 449 8.74 -15.98 19.82
N ASP A 450 7.76 -16.85 19.54
CA ASP A 450 6.47 -16.68 20.17
C ASP A 450 6.73 -16.74 21.69
N PRO A 451 6.53 -15.66 22.47
CA PRO A 451 6.98 -15.55 23.85
C PRO A 451 6.29 -16.53 24.83
N GLY A 452 5.50 -17.49 24.34
CA GLY A 452 4.94 -18.61 25.09
C GLY A 452 5.38 -20.01 24.65
N VAL A 453 6.15 -20.16 23.56
CA VAL A 453 6.52 -21.46 23.00
C VAL A 453 8.03 -21.60 23.00
N SER A 454 8.58 -22.39 23.93
CA SER A 454 9.98 -22.82 23.86
C SER A 454 10.21 -23.47 22.50
N ALA A 455 10.95 -22.79 21.62
CA ALA A 455 11.29 -23.27 20.29
C ALA A 455 12.05 -24.60 20.40
N PHE A 456 11.32 -25.70 20.32
CA PHE A 456 11.88 -27.01 20.07
C PHE A 456 12.29 -27.04 18.60
N VAL A 457 13.48 -26.50 18.30
CA VAL A 457 14.12 -26.67 17.00
C VAL A 457 14.30 -28.18 16.82
N LEU A 458 13.44 -28.79 15.99
CA LEU A 458 13.51 -30.21 15.72
C LEU A 458 14.90 -30.51 15.13
N PRO A 459 15.70 -31.40 15.75
CA PRO A 459 16.99 -31.78 15.17
C PRO A 459 16.74 -32.42 13.80
N GLY A 460 17.13 -31.71 12.74
CA GLY A 460 16.88 -32.09 11.35
C GLY A 460 16.05 -31.07 10.53
N GLN A 461 15.41 -30.10 11.17
CA GLN A 461 14.97 -28.89 10.48
C GLN A 461 16.18 -27.97 10.36
N VAL A 462 16.97 -28.18 9.30
CA VAL A 462 17.84 -27.12 8.82
C VAL A 462 16.88 -26.04 8.34
N ASN A 463 16.94 -24.84 8.93
CA ASN A 463 16.22 -23.70 8.40
C ASN A 463 16.79 -23.45 7.00
N ASP A 464 16.16 -24.02 5.98
CA ASP A 464 16.61 -23.97 4.58
C ASP A 464 16.43 -22.57 3.95
N GLU A 465 15.96 -21.61 4.74
CA GLU A 465 15.73 -20.22 4.35
C GLU A 465 16.92 -19.36 4.78
N TYR A 466 18.07 -19.60 4.14
CA TYR A 466 19.13 -18.60 4.13
C TYR A 466 19.07 -17.82 2.83
N GLY A 467 19.18 -16.51 2.92
CA GLY A 467 19.24 -15.62 1.77
C GLY A 467 20.29 -16.04 0.75
N ARG A 468 19.96 -15.79 -0.51
CA ARG A 468 20.82 -16.02 -1.66
C ARG A 468 21.31 -14.70 -2.24
N ILE A 469 22.60 -14.62 -2.53
CA ILE A 469 23.18 -13.56 -3.36
C ILE A 469 23.82 -14.16 -4.62
N THR A 470 23.54 -13.59 -5.79
CA THR A 470 24.08 -14.08 -7.06
C THR A 470 24.69 -12.97 -7.91
N ALA A 471 25.84 -13.26 -8.52
CA ALA A 471 26.53 -12.44 -9.51
C ALA A 471 26.79 -13.29 -10.75
N VAL A 472 25.72 -13.63 -11.48
CA VAL A 472 25.78 -14.52 -12.65
C VAL A 472 25.50 -13.74 -13.94
N SER A 473 24.53 -12.82 -13.88
CA SER A 473 24.16 -11.96 -15.00
C SER A 473 24.93 -10.64 -15.01
N GLY A 474 25.43 -10.20 -13.86
CA GLY A 474 26.19 -8.96 -13.67
C GLY A 474 27.10 -9.05 -12.45
N ASN A 475 27.72 -7.93 -12.08
CA ASN A 475 28.58 -7.86 -10.90
C ASN A 475 27.81 -7.34 -9.69
N LEU A 476 28.07 -7.91 -8.53
CA LEU A 476 27.52 -7.42 -7.27
C LEU A 476 28.60 -6.65 -6.51
N ARG A 477 28.25 -5.46 -6.01
CA ARG A 477 29.14 -4.61 -5.21
C ARG A 477 28.44 -4.24 -3.91
N VAL A 478 29.04 -4.57 -2.78
CA VAL A 478 28.54 -4.24 -1.44
C VAL A 478 29.46 -3.21 -0.82
N LEU A 479 28.97 -1.98 -0.66
CA LEU A 479 29.80 -0.83 -0.26
C LEU A 479 29.90 -0.65 1.26
N SER A 480 28.89 -1.10 2.00
CA SER A 480 28.76 -0.90 3.45
C SER A 480 29.06 -2.21 4.21
N PRO A 481 29.36 -2.15 5.52
CA PRO A 481 29.52 -3.34 6.35
C PRO A 481 28.24 -4.17 6.40
N LEU A 482 28.37 -5.49 6.55
CA LEU A 482 27.25 -6.37 6.85
C LEU A 482 26.84 -6.23 8.32
N ALA A 483 25.56 -6.45 8.60
CA ALA A 483 25.01 -6.42 9.96
C ALA A 483 25.58 -7.55 10.83
N ASP A 484 25.89 -8.69 10.21
CA ASP A 484 26.39 -9.90 10.83
C ASP A 484 27.27 -10.74 9.87
N ALA A 485 27.47 -12.02 10.19
CA ALA A 485 28.25 -12.94 9.36
C ALA A 485 27.35 -13.59 8.30
N PHE A 486 27.79 -13.61 7.05
CA PHE A 486 27.04 -14.22 5.97
C PHE A 486 27.08 -15.75 6.04
N ASN A 487 25.96 -16.37 6.37
CA ASN A 487 25.71 -17.81 6.49
C ASN A 487 24.89 -18.38 5.33
N GLY A 488 24.42 -17.53 4.40
CA GLY A 488 23.61 -17.94 3.26
C GLY A 488 24.38 -18.51 2.07
N THR A 489 23.77 -18.42 0.89
CA THR A 489 24.35 -18.95 -0.36
C THR A 489 24.80 -17.83 -1.29
N ALA A 490 26.08 -17.81 -1.64
CA ALA A 490 26.66 -16.89 -2.60
C ALA A 490 27.05 -17.62 -3.90
N THR A 491 26.67 -17.11 -5.07
CA THR A 491 27.07 -17.68 -6.38
C THR A 491 27.69 -16.64 -7.31
N ILE A 492 28.92 -16.89 -7.76
CA ILE A 492 29.63 -16.07 -8.75
C ILE A 492 29.73 -16.82 -10.07
N GLY A 493 29.19 -16.26 -11.14
CA GLY A 493 29.19 -16.85 -12.47
C GLY A 493 30.45 -16.56 -13.30
N ARG A 494 30.45 -17.08 -14.52
CA ARG A 494 31.54 -16.97 -15.50
C ARG A 494 31.81 -15.51 -15.87
N GLY A 495 33.02 -15.03 -15.63
CA GLY A 495 33.45 -13.66 -15.94
C GLY A 495 32.75 -12.60 -15.09
N ARG A 496 32.24 -12.97 -13.92
CA ARG A 496 31.51 -12.08 -13.00
C ARG A 496 32.27 -11.87 -11.71
N MET A 497 31.88 -10.82 -11.01
CA MET A 497 32.53 -10.37 -9.79
C MET A 497 31.52 -10.17 -8.65
N MET A 498 31.91 -10.59 -7.45
CA MET A 498 31.39 -10.02 -6.20
C MET A 498 32.50 -9.21 -5.52
N ASN A 499 32.18 -7.99 -5.08
CA ASN A 499 33.11 -7.10 -4.40
C ASN A 499 32.53 -6.57 -3.09
N PHE A 500 33.21 -6.81 -1.97
CA PHE A 500 32.85 -6.30 -0.65
C PHE A 500 33.86 -5.26 -0.21
N TYR A 501 33.44 -4.01 -0.01
CA TYR A 501 34.38 -2.91 0.30
C TYR A 501 34.75 -2.80 1.78
N GLN A 502 34.09 -3.58 2.65
CA GLN A 502 34.33 -3.62 4.09
C GLN A 502 34.63 -5.05 4.54
N PRO A 503 35.42 -5.23 5.61
CA PRO A 503 35.68 -6.55 6.16
C PRO A 503 34.37 -7.27 6.51
N TRP A 504 34.31 -8.57 6.26
CA TRP A 504 33.11 -9.37 6.51
C TRP A 504 33.46 -10.82 6.90
N SER A 505 32.53 -11.47 7.56
CA SER A 505 32.64 -12.88 7.94
C SER A 505 31.76 -13.74 7.04
N PHE A 506 32.30 -14.88 6.61
CA PHE A 506 31.61 -15.81 5.72
C PHE A 506 31.54 -17.20 6.37
N GLY A 507 30.34 -17.61 6.80
CA GLY A 507 30.02 -18.94 7.33
C GLY A 507 29.22 -19.84 6.37
N GLY A 508 28.74 -19.29 5.26
CA GLY A 508 27.78 -19.95 4.35
C GLY A 508 28.38 -20.83 3.24
N ASN A 509 27.67 -20.93 2.11
CA ASN A 509 28.06 -21.71 0.93
C ASN A 509 28.40 -20.81 -0.26
N LEU A 510 29.63 -20.88 -0.77
CA LEU A 510 30.12 -20.08 -1.89
C LEU A 510 30.32 -20.97 -3.11
N ALA A 511 29.60 -20.69 -4.20
CA ALA A 511 29.76 -21.36 -5.48
C ALA A 511 30.45 -20.43 -6.49
N MET A 512 31.70 -20.73 -6.86
CA MET A 512 32.45 -19.99 -7.87
C MET A 512 32.47 -20.78 -9.18
N ARG A 513 31.68 -20.35 -10.16
CA ARG A 513 31.46 -21.03 -11.45
C ARG A 513 32.06 -20.24 -12.60
N GLY A 514 33.39 -20.25 -12.69
CA GLY A 514 34.14 -19.62 -13.76
C GLY A 514 34.18 -20.42 -15.07
N GLY A 515 34.77 -19.80 -16.09
CA GLY A 515 35.01 -20.40 -17.40
C GLY A 515 36.38 -21.06 -17.52
N THR A 516 36.86 -21.20 -18.76
CA THR A 516 38.15 -21.87 -19.07
C THR A 516 39.30 -20.88 -19.31
N THR A 517 39.02 -19.58 -19.33
CA THR A 517 40.01 -18.52 -19.51
C THR A 517 40.03 -17.54 -18.33
N ALA A 518 41.15 -16.82 -18.14
CA ALA A 518 41.27 -15.86 -17.03
C ALA A 518 40.24 -14.72 -17.10
N ALA A 519 39.85 -14.29 -18.31
CA ALA A 519 38.80 -13.28 -18.51
C ALA A 519 37.41 -13.77 -18.10
N GLU A 520 37.25 -15.08 -17.95
CA GLU A 520 36.00 -15.74 -17.57
C GLU A 520 36.02 -16.23 -16.13
N ALA A 521 37.03 -15.81 -15.35
CA ALA A 521 37.13 -16.19 -13.96
C ALA A 521 35.90 -15.73 -13.17
N ALA A 522 35.43 -16.56 -12.24
CA ALA A 522 34.56 -16.10 -11.16
C ALA A 522 35.44 -15.38 -10.13
N LEU A 523 35.20 -14.08 -9.92
CA LEU A 523 36.06 -13.22 -9.10
C LEU A 523 35.37 -12.80 -7.80
N LEU A 524 36.00 -13.09 -6.67
CA LEU A 524 35.67 -12.49 -5.37
C LEU A 524 36.79 -11.50 -5.02
N THR A 525 36.46 -10.24 -4.79
CA THR A 525 37.45 -9.18 -4.50
C THR A 525 36.98 -8.25 -3.38
N GLY A 526 37.84 -7.34 -2.94
CA GLY A 526 37.52 -6.30 -1.98
C GLY A 526 38.35 -6.40 -0.69
N ALA A 527 37.71 -6.08 0.43
CA ALA A 527 38.29 -6.07 1.77
C ALA A 527 38.50 -7.48 2.34
N GLU A 528 39.05 -7.56 3.55
CA GLU A 528 39.36 -8.81 4.23
C GLU A 528 38.12 -9.70 4.46
N ILE A 529 38.30 -11.01 4.28
CA ILE A 529 37.27 -12.03 4.49
C ILE A 529 37.71 -12.96 5.61
N LEU A 530 36.91 -13.02 6.68
CA LEU A 530 37.02 -14.05 7.71
C LEU A 530 36.26 -15.29 7.25
N PHE A 531 36.99 -16.27 6.72
CA PHE A 531 36.40 -17.43 6.06
C PHE A 531 36.21 -18.61 7.02
N GLY A 532 34.96 -19.05 7.19
CA GLY A 532 34.55 -20.23 7.97
C GLY A 532 33.55 -21.16 7.27
N GLY A 533 33.05 -20.80 6.08
CA GLY A 533 32.05 -21.56 5.32
C GLY A 533 32.61 -22.63 4.36
N THR A 534 31.79 -23.05 3.40
CA THR A 534 32.21 -23.97 2.33
C THR A 534 32.33 -23.26 0.98
N THR A 535 33.30 -23.67 0.16
CA THR A 535 33.47 -23.16 -1.21
C THR A 535 33.52 -24.31 -2.21
N THR A 536 32.71 -24.21 -3.25
CA THR A 536 32.75 -25.07 -4.43
C THR A 536 33.27 -24.28 -5.63
N VAL A 537 34.18 -24.87 -6.40
CA VAL A 537 34.81 -24.24 -7.56
C VAL A 537 34.59 -25.09 -8.80
N GLN A 538 34.06 -24.45 -9.84
CA GLN A 538 33.98 -24.99 -11.19
C GLN A 538 34.64 -24.01 -12.17
N GLY A 539 35.59 -24.48 -12.98
CA GLY A 539 36.36 -23.64 -13.89
C GLY A 539 37.41 -22.79 -13.16
N ILE A 540 37.74 -21.62 -13.72
CA ILE A 540 38.72 -20.69 -13.13
C ILE A 540 38.01 -19.79 -12.11
N ALA A 541 38.44 -19.83 -10.85
CA ALA A 541 38.01 -18.91 -9.81
C ALA A 541 39.20 -18.12 -9.27
N THR A 542 38.96 -16.89 -8.83
CA THR A 542 39.97 -16.03 -8.22
C THR A 542 39.39 -15.35 -7.00
N ILE A 543 40.09 -15.47 -5.88
CA ILE A 543 39.84 -14.67 -4.69
C ILE A 543 40.98 -13.66 -4.60
N ASP A 544 40.68 -12.41 -4.91
CA ASP A 544 41.58 -11.26 -4.85
C ASP A 544 41.15 -10.34 -3.69
N ALA A 545 40.95 -10.96 -2.53
CA ALA A 545 40.61 -10.34 -1.26
C ALA A 545 41.51 -10.97 -0.18
N PRO A 546 41.97 -10.21 0.83
CA PRO A 546 42.72 -10.80 1.95
C PRO A 546 41.88 -11.88 2.66
N LEU A 547 42.45 -13.06 2.87
CA LEU A 547 41.77 -14.18 3.53
C LEU A 547 42.36 -14.43 4.92
N VAL A 548 41.50 -14.46 5.93
CA VAL A 548 41.80 -14.91 7.29
C VAL A 548 40.96 -16.13 7.60
N THR A 549 41.58 -17.24 7.97
CA THR A 549 40.87 -18.44 8.45
C THR A 549 40.93 -18.46 9.97
N THR A 550 39.81 -18.65 10.65
CA THR A 550 39.84 -18.96 12.09
C THR A 550 40.54 -20.31 12.28
N GLN A 551 41.60 -20.35 13.07
CA GLN A 551 42.13 -21.64 13.52
C GLN A 551 41.08 -22.27 14.43
N VAL A 552 40.42 -23.33 13.95
CA VAL A 552 39.62 -24.21 14.79
C VAL A 552 40.60 -24.93 15.72
N THR A 553 40.77 -24.41 16.93
CA THR A 553 41.50 -25.09 18.02
C THR A 553 40.65 -26.18 18.65
#